data_AF-A0AAN6XHS5-F1
#
_entry.id   AF-A0AAN6XHS5-F1
#
_cell.length_a   1.000
_cell.length_b   1.000
_cell.length_c   1.000
_cell.angle_alpha   90.00
_cell.angle_beta   90.00
_cell.angle_gamma   90.00
#
_symmetry.space_group_name_H-M   'P 1'
#
loop_
_entity.id
_entity.type
_entity.pdbx_description
1 polymer ?
#
loop_
_entity_poly.entity_id
_entity_poly.type
_entity_poly.pdbx_seq_one_letter_code
_entity_poly.pdbx_strand_id
1 'polypeptide(L)'
;MAAAAVQVPVAHLYNTLPTLGYADSQFVQRESVFKLLATLLAQYNNVFGICLIHSHCKLDDTEIMLAKGNVSQPEKLANIECFYPERWLANGTSYEFTTRQTEEPPQDLVSKFFDITRQFNLHDILGLYHIDGGKDAPAIIEWTEGRKNLTRILTEKDKSIEPVQTAWDFGRSDPVTIACTIVCDTRTTRSGNANTHKNTQSHNN
;
A
#
# COMPACT_ATOMS: atom_id res chain seq x y z
N MET A 1 27.78 7.92 4.72
CA MET A 1 27.30 8.79 5.82
C MET A 1 25.79 8.73 5.80
N ALA A 2 25.16 8.17 6.84
CA ALA A 2 23.71 8.06 6.92
C ALA A 2 23.10 9.44 7.21
N ALA A 3 22.16 9.87 6.39
CA ALA A 3 21.42 11.11 6.60
C ALA A 3 20.39 10.89 7.70
N ALA A 4 20.61 11.49 8.87
CA ALA A 4 19.56 11.71 9.85
C ALA A 4 18.72 12.89 9.39
N ALA A 5 17.56 12.62 8.78
CA ALA A 5 16.52 13.61 8.55
C ALA A 5 15.44 13.43 9.63
N VAL A 6 15.03 14.56 10.19
CA VAL A 6 14.06 14.75 11.28
C VAL A 6 12.84 13.82 11.11
N GLN A 7 12.84 12.71 11.86
CA GLN A 7 11.70 11.81 11.96
C GLN A 7 10.65 12.47 12.85
N VAL A 8 9.51 12.87 12.27
CA VAL A 8 8.25 12.63 13.00
C VAL A 8 8.31 11.15 13.41
N PRO A 9 8.09 10.78 14.68
CA PRO A 9 8.20 9.38 15.08
C PRO A 9 7.32 8.56 14.13
N VAL A 10 7.94 7.68 13.35
CA VAL A 10 7.26 6.90 12.29
C VAL A 10 6.00 6.22 12.87
N ALA A 11 6.07 5.78 14.13
CA ALA A 11 4.95 5.27 14.89
C ALA A 11 3.76 6.23 14.98
N HIS A 12 3.99 7.52 15.28
CA HIS A 12 2.91 8.51 15.36
C HIS A 12 2.22 8.68 14.01
N LEU A 13 3.01 8.83 12.94
CA LEU A 13 2.49 8.91 11.57
C LEU A 13 1.68 7.65 11.23
N TYR A 14 2.27 6.47 11.41
CA TYR A 14 1.64 5.18 11.11
C TYR A 14 0.29 5.02 11.85
N ASN A 15 0.25 5.46 13.11
CA ASN A 15 -0.94 5.38 13.94
C ASN A 15 -2.08 6.30 13.48
N THR A 16 -1.79 7.31 12.65
CA THR A 16 -2.79 8.22 12.05
C THR A 16 -3.31 7.75 10.70
N LEU A 17 -2.70 6.72 10.10
CA LEU A 17 -3.14 6.21 8.80
C LEU A 17 -4.60 5.74 8.84
N PRO A 18 -5.33 5.86 7.71
CA PRO A 18 -6.74 5.49 7.67
C PRO A 18 -6.95 3.99 7.88
N THR A 19 -8.20 3.61 8.10
CA THR A 19 -8.60 2.20 8.06
C THR A 19 -8.68 1.71 6.61
N LEU A 20 -8.54 0.40 6.40
CA LEU A 20 -8.66 -0.21 5.07
C LEU A 20 -10.00 0.14 4.40
N GLY A 21 -11.11 0.03 5.12
CA GLY A 21 -12.44 0.34 4.59
C GLY A 21 -12.63 1.82 4.27
N TYR A 22 -12.03 2.73 5.05
CA TYR A 22 -12.05 4.15 4.71
C TYR A 22 -11.28 4.38 3.40
N ALA A 23 -10.02 3.93 3.31
CA ALA A 23 -9.21 4.11 2.10
C ALA A 23 -9.89 3.52 0.86
N ASP A 24 -10.43 2.30 0.97
CA ASP A 24 -11.17 1.66 -0.11
C ASP A 24 -12.42 2.45 -0.52
N SER A 25 -13.21 2.94 0.44
CA SER A 25 -14.42 3.72 0.16
C SER A 25 -14.15 5.01 -0.60
N GLN A 26 -12.98 5.63 -0.40
CA GLN A 26 -12.61 6.87 -1.06
C GLN A 26 -12.10 6.64 -2.50
N PHE A 27 -11.53 5.46 -2.80
CA PHE A 27 -10.93 5.21 -4.11
C PHE A 27 -11.95 4.71 -5.16
N VAL A 28 -12.84 5.62 -5.59
CA VAL A 28 -13.94 5.34 -6.52
C VAL A 28 -13.61 5.56 -8.00
N GLN A 29 -12.81 6.58 -8.34
CA GLN A 29 -12.46 6.94 -9.74
C GLN A 29 -11.23 6.16 -10.26
N ARG A 30 -11.19 4.84 -10.03
CA ARG A 30 -9.99 4.02 -10.24
C ARG A 30 -9.48 4.08 -11.68
N GLU A 31 -10.35 3.92 -12.66
CA GLU A 31 -9.95 3.82 -14.07
C GLU A 31 -9.19 5.07 -14.56
N SER A 32 -9.73 6.26 -14.28
CA SER A 32 -9.12 7.52 -14.68
C SER A 32 -7.77 7.74 -14.00
N VAL A 33 -7.69 7.42 -12.70
CA VAL A 33 -6.47 7.55 -11.91
C VAL A 33 -5.42 6.56 -12.38
N PHE A 34 -5.80 5.30 -12.60
CA PHE A 34 -4.93 4.24 -13.09
C PHE A 34 -4.32 4.58 -14.45
N LYS A 35 -5.08 5.17 -15.37
CA LYS A 35 -4.53 5.57 -16.68
C LYS A 35 -3.39 6.60 -16.55
N LEU A 36 -3.54 7.57 -15.65
CA LEU A 36 -2.52 8.60 -15.40
C LEU A 36 -1.29 8.00 -14.69
N LEU A 37 -1.53 7.21 -13.65
CA LEU A 37 -0.46 6.61 -12.84
C LEU A 37 0.32 5.54 -13.63
N ALA A 38 -0.35 4.75 -14.47
CA ALA A 38 0.28 3.84 -15.42
C ALA A 38 1.30 4.56 -16.31
N THR A 39 0.88 5.68 -16.91
CA THR A 39 1.75 6.48 -17.79
C THR A 39 2.94 7.07 -17.03
N LEU A 40 2.74 7.47 -15.77
CA LEU A 40 3.79 7.97 -14.91
C LEU A 40 4.81 6.87 -14.56
N LEU A 41 4.34 5.74 -14.02
CA LEU A 41 5.19 4.66 -13.50
C LEU A 41 5.99 3.95 -14.59
N ALA A 42 5.48 3.92 -15.82
CA ALA A 42 6.22 3.39 -16.98
C ALA A 42 7.53 4.15 -17.25
N GLN A 43 7.59 5.45 -16.92
CA GLN A 43 8.81 6.26 -17.04
C GLN A 43 9.91 5.83 -16.06
N TYR A 44 9.53 5.10 -15.01
CA TYR A 44 10.41 4.57 -13.96
C TYR A 44 10.46 3.03 -14.01
N ASN A 45 10.35 2.46 -15.22
CA ASN A 45 10.48 1.02 -15.49
C ASN A 45 9.50 0.11 -14.74
N ASN A 46 8.41 0.67 -14.18
CA ASN A 46 7.46 -0.02 -13.31
C ASN A 46 8.18 -0.78 -12.17
N VAL A 47 9.14 -0.14 -11.51
CA VAL A 47 9.73 -0.66 -10.25
C VAL A 47 8.90 -0.28 -9.02
N PHE A 48 8.00 0.69 -9.18
CA PHE A 48 7.04 1.13 -8.17
C PHE A 48 5.61 0.80 -8.60
N GLY A 49 4.80 0.39 -7.64
CA GLY A 49 3.36 0.24 -7.78
C GLY A 49 2.64 1.24 -6.88
N ILE A 50 1.31 1.16 -6.88
CA ILE A 50 0.46 2.00 -6.02
C ILE A 50 -0.28 1.14 -5.01
N CYS A 51 -0.52 1.70 -3.83
CA CYS A 51 -1.23 0.99 -2.77
C CYS A 51 -2.22 1.89 -2.02
N LEU A 52 -3.22 1.26 -1.39
CA LEU A 52 -4.05 1.90 -0.38
C LEU A 52 -3.22 2.07 0.89
N ILE A 53 -3.06 3.31 1.34
CA ILE A 53 -2.44 3.62 2.62
C ILE A 53 -3.39 3.15 3.71
N HIS A 54 -2.93 2.28 4.60
CA HIS A 54 -3.66 1.87 5.80
C HIS A 54 -2.70 1.27 6.84
N SER A 55 -3.13 1.21 8.10
CA SER A 55 -2.37 0.56 9.17
C SER A 55 -2.99 -0.79 9.56
N HIS A 56 -2.18 -1.79 9.88
CA HIS A 56 -2.67 -3.09 10.38
C HIS A 56 -2.82 -3.15 11.89
N CYS A 57 -1.99 -2.41 12.63
CA CYS A 57 -2.01 -2.36 14.10
C CYS A 57 -1.56 -0.98 14.61
N LYS A 58 -1.48 -0.83 15.94
CA LYS A 58 -0.83 0.35 16.56
C LYS A 58 0.64 0.05 16.82
N LEU A 59 1.49 1.05 16.61
CA LEU A 59 2.91 1.05 16.95
C LEU A 59 3.17 1.83 18.23
N ASP A 60 4.11 1.36 19.04
CA ASP A 60 4.72 2.13 20.11
C ASP A 60 5.77 3.09 19.52
N ASP A 61 6.11 4.16 20.24
CA ASP A 61 7.00 5.24 19.74
C ASP A 61 8.39 4.76 19.28
N THR A 62 8.83 3.59 19.77
CA THR A 62 10.13 2.99 19.43
C THR A 62 10.06 1.95 18.31
N GLU A 63 8.88 1.71 17.76
CA GLU A 63 8.64 0.65 16.79
C GLU A 63 8.43 1.20 15.38
N ILE A 64 8.75 0.37 14.40
CA ILE A 64 8.35 0.52 13.00
C ILE A 64 7.65 -0.75 12.54
N MET A 65 6.83 -0.63 11.49
CA MET A 65 6.29 -1.81 10.81
C MET A 65 7.37 -2.35 9.86
N LEU A 66 7.89 -3.55 10.15
CA LEU A 66 9.01 -4.16 9.42
C LEU A 66 8.61 -5.51 8.83
N ALA A 67 8.76 -5.64 7.52
CA ALA A 67 8.59 -6.87 6.76
C ALA A 67 9.86 -7.72 6.76
N LYS A 68 9.69 -9.02 7.04
CA LYS A 68 10.69 -10.09 6.93
C LYS A 68 10.04 -11.31 6.27
N GLY A 69 10.25 -11.46 4.97
CA GLY A 69 9.59 -12.51 4.19
C GLY A 69 8.07 -12.29 4.13
N ASN A 70 7.29 -13.27 4.59
CA ASN A 70 5.83 -13.23 4.54
C ASN A 70 5.17 -12.68 5.82
N VAL A 71 5.94 -12.04 6.69
CA VAL A 71 5.47 -11.45 7.95
C VAL A 71 5.92 -10.00 8.00
N SER A 72 4.98 -9.09 8.21
CA SER A 72 5.25 -7.71 8.59
C SER A 72 4.70 -7.44 9.99
N GLN A 73 5.52 -6.91 10.88
CA GLN A 73 5.14 -6.72 12.29
C GLN A 73 5.88 -5.53 12.92
N PRO A 74 5.37 -5.01 14.06
CA PRO A 74 6.09 -4.03 14.86
C PRO A 74 7.42 -4.61 15.34
N GLU A 75 8.49 -3.87 15.09
CA GLU A 75 9.84 -4.19 15.54
C GLU A 75 10.47 -2.94 16.15
N LYS A 76 11.14 -3.12 17.30
CA LYS A 76 11.82 -2.01 17.98
C LYS A 76 13.03 -1.59 17.16
N LEU A 77 13.16 -0.30 16.88
CA LEU A 77 14.28 0.28 16.14
C LEU A 77 15.64 -0.14 16.70
N ALA A 78 15.77 -0.22 18.03
CA ALA A 78 17.00 -0.64 18.70
C ALA A 78 17.45 -2.08 18.37
N ASN A 79 16.56 -2.92 17.84
CA ASN A 79 16.83 -4.32 17.51
C ASN A 79 17.07 -4.55 16.00
N ILE A 80 17.06 -3.49 15.19
CA ILE A 80 17.12 -3.60 13.73
C ILE A 80 18.47 -3.08 13.27
N GLU A 81 19.28 -3.96 12.66
CA GLU A 81 20.60 -3.60 12.16
C GLU A 81 20.52 -2.75 10.88
N CYS A 82 19.67 -3.16 9.95
CA CYS A 82 19.48 -2.49 8.67
C CYS A 82 18.05 -2.68 8.19
N PHE A 83 17.48 -1.61 7.63
CA PHE A 83 16.14 -1.61 7.05
C PHE A 83 16.05 -0.58 5.94
N TYR A 84 15.12 -0.80 5.02
CA TYR A 84 14.89 0.04 3.85
C TYR A 84 13.39 0.33 3.73
N PRO A 85 12.98 1.53 3.27
CA PRO A 85 11.58 1.82 3.03
C PRO A 85 10.96 0.92 1.95
N GLU A 86 9.75 0.42 2.18
CA GLU A 86 9.01 -0.40 1.22
C GLU A 86 7.73 0.30 0.73
N ARG A 87 7.13 1.15 1.59
CA ARG A 87 5.94 1.93 1.26
C ARG A 87 6.09 3.38 1.66
N TRP A 88 5.55 4.27 0.83
CA TRP A 88 5.60 5.72 1.00
C TRP A 88 4.22 6.34 0.83
N LEU A 89 3.93 7.38 1.62
CA LEU A 89 2.78 8.26 1.41
C LEU A 89 2.93 9.03 0.09
N ALA A 90 1.86 9.68 -0.38
CA ALA A 90 1.91 10.44 -1.63
C ALA A 90 2.98 11.53 -1.65
N ASN A 91 3.36 12.07 -0.50
CA ASN A 91 4.42 13.08 -0.37
C ASN A 91 5.85 12.49 -0.28
N GLY A 92 6.01 11.17 -0.42
CA GLY A 92 7.29 10.48 -0.33
C GLY A 92 7.76 10.12 1.09
N THR A 93 6.94 10.38 2.12
CA THR A 93 7.28 9.97 3.49
C THR A 93 7.12 8.46 3.64
N SER A 94 8.16 7.75 4.08
CA SER A 94 8.11 6.31 4.32
C SER A 94 7.31 5.95 5.59
N TYR A 95 6.58 4.84 5.54
CA TYR A 95 5.77 4.39 6.68
C TYR A 95 5.76 2.87 6.93
N GLU A 96 6.18 2.05 5.96
CA GLU A 96 6.49 0.62 6.16
C GLU A 96 7.86 0.30 5.56
N PHE A 97 8.54 -0.66 6.18
CA PHE A 97 9.95 -0.96 5.92
C PHE A 97 10.17 -2.45 5.75
N THR A 98 11.30 -2.83 5.17
CA THR A 98 11.73 -4.21 4.97
C THR A 98 13.22 -4.36 5.28
N THR A 99 13.69 -5.60 5.50
CA THR A 99 15.13 -5.89 5.61
C THR A 99 15.80 -6.10 4.25
N ARG A 100 15.02 -6.27 3.18
CA ARG A 100 15.55 -6.36 1.80
C ARG A 100 15.90 -4.96 1.31
N GLN A 101 17.01 -4.83 0.61
CA GLN A 101 17.34 -3.54 -0.04
C GLN A 101 16.30 -3.17 -1.10
N THR A 102 15.82 -1.93 -1.04
CA THR A 102 14.87 -1.34 -1.98
C THR A 102 15.42 -0.02 -2.54
N GLU A 103 14.90 0.39 -3.69
CA GLU A 103 15.14 1.71 -4.25
C GLU A 103 14.11 2.72 -3.70
N GLU A 104 14.56 3.92 -3.35
CA GLU A 104 13.64 5.02 -3.00
C GLU A 104 13.03 5.64 -4.27
N PRO A 105 11.75 6.06 -4.24
CA PRO A 105 11.14 6.71 -5.38
C PRO A 105 11.84 8.05 -5.67
N PRO A 106 12.26 8.30 -6.92
CA PRO A 106 12.84 9.58 -7.31
C PRO A 106 11.94 10.77 -6.95
N GLN A 107 12.53 11.91 -6.58
CA GLN A 107 11.76 13.08 -6.13
C GLN A 107 10.77 13.59 -7.18
N ASP A 108 11.11 13.49 -8.47
CA ASP A 108 10.24 13.88 -9.57
C ASP A 108 9.06 12.91 -9.76
N LEU A 109 9.26 11.60 -9.49
CA LEU A 109 8.16 10.63 -9.39
C LEU A 109 7.22 11.01 -8.25
N VAL A 110 7.76 11.26 -7.06
CA VAL A 110 6.98 11.64 -5.88
C VAL A 110 6.15 12.91 -6.14
N SER A 111 6.76 13.95 -6.71
CA SER A 111 6.07 15.21 -7.02
C SER A 111 4.90 14.99 -7.98
N LYS A 112 5.13 14.29 -9.10
CA LYS A 112 4.07 14.03 -10.10
C LYS A 112 2.98 13.12 -9.54
N PHE A 113 3.34 12.13 -8.74
CA PHE A 113 2.39 11.25 -8.05
C PHE A 113 1.52 12.05 -7.09
N PHE A 114 2.12 12.93 -6.29
CA PHE A 114 1.40 13.82 -5.38
C PHE A 114 0.41 14.73 -6.14
N ASP A 115 0.84 15.34 -7.24
CA ASP A 115 -0.03 16.21 -8.05
C ASP A 115 -1.23 15.45 -8.62
N ILE A 116 -1.00 14.26 -9.20
CA ILE A 116 -2.09 13.40 -9.70
C ILE A 116 -3.03 13.03 -8.56
N THR A 117 -2.53 12.48 -7.46
CA THR A 117 -3.40 12.05 -6.35
C THR A 117 -4.15 13.21 -5.72
N ARG A 118 -3.55 14.40 -5.61
CA ARG A 118 -4.21 15.61 -5.11
C ARG A 118 -5.33 16.08 -6.04
N GLN A 119 -5.17 15.99 -7.36
CA GLN A 119 -6.24 16.34 -8.32
C GLN A 119 -7.52 15.54 -8.08
N PHE A 120 -7.40 14.29 -7.64
CA PHE A 120 -8.53 13.40 -7.34
C PHE A 120 -8.88 13.33 -5.84
N ASN A 121 -8.20 14.13 -5.00
CA ASN A 121 -8.34 14.12 -3.54
C ASN A 121 -8.02 12.75 -2.89
N LEU A 122 -7.02 12.04 -3.42
CA LEU A 122 -6.58 10.70 -3.00
C LEU A 122 -5.20 10.69 -2.34
N HIS A 123 -4.58 11.84 -2.11
CA HIS A 123 -3.21 11.95 -1.57
C HIS A 123 -3.06 11.38 -0.15
N ASP A 124 -4.16 11.31 0.62
CA ASP A 124 -4.17 10.73 1.97
C ASP A 124 -4.48 9.22 2.00
N ILE A 125 -4.90 8.63 0.87
CA ILE A 125 -5.32 7.23 0.79
C ILE A 125 -4.54 6.42 -0.24
N LEU A 126 -3.79 7.06 -1.14
CA LEU A 126 -2.91 6.39 -2.10
C LEU A 126 -1.44 6.69 -1.82
N GLY A 127 -0.64 5.64 -1.83
CA GLY A 127 0.80 5.68 -1.64
C GLY A 127 1.54 4.91 -2.74
N LEU A 128 2.87 5.03 -2.72
CA LEU A 128 3.77 4.23 -3.53
C LEU A 128 4.25 3.03 -2.74
N TYR A 129 4.56 1.95 -3.43
CA TYR A 129 5.32 0.84 -2.84
C TYR A 129 6.32 0.27 -3.84
N HIS A 130 7.37 -0.37 -3.31
CA HIS A 130 8.39 -1.01 -4.12
C HIS A 130 7.87 -2.39 -4.55
N ILE A 131 7.87 -2.65 -5.86
CA ILE A 131 7.42 -3.94 -6.39
C ILE A 131 8.48 -4.99 -6.05
N ASP A 132 8.04 -6.11 -5.52
CA ASP A 132 8.86 -7.28 -5.28
C ASP A 132 8.48 -8.39 -6.25
N GLY A 133 9.48 -8.96 -6.92
CA GLY A 133 9.29 -10.03 -7.89
C GLY A 133 9.14 -9.56 -9.35
N GLY A 134 8.97 -10.55 -10.23
CA GLY A 134 8.82 -10.34 -11.67
C GLY A 134 7.35 -10.19 -12.08
N LYS A 135 7.13 -9.97 -13.38
CA LYS A 135 5.78 -9.83 -13.98
C LYS A 135 4.84 -11.02 -13.72
N ASP A 136 5.42 -12.18 -13.38
CA ASP A 136 4.69 -13.44 -13.15
C ASP A 136 4.49 -13.73 -11.65
N ALA A 137 4.74 -12.75 -10.77
CA ALA A 137 4.49 -12.91 -9.34
C ALA A 137 2.99 -13.16 -9.10
N PRO A 138 2.63 -14.20 -8.32
CA PRO A 138 1.24 -14.47 -8.01
C PRO A 138 0.67 -13.38 -7.11
N ALA A 139 -0.63 -13.10 -7.26
CA ALA A 139 -1.33 -12.25 -6.30
C ALA A 139 -1.25 -12.86 -4.89
N ILE A 140 -1.07 -12.00 -3.88
CA ILE A 140 -1.00 -12.37 -2.48
C ILE A 140 -2.20 -11.83 -1.70
N ILE A 141 -2.58 -12.56 -0.66
CA ILE A 141 -3.53 -12.10 0.36
C ILE A 141 -2.77 -11.74 1.63
N GLU A 142 -3.18 -10.62 2.23
CA GLU A 142 -2.74 -10.16 3.54
C GLU A 142 -3.86 -10.31 4.57
N TRP A 143 -3.52 -10.74 5.77
CA TRP A 143 -4.44 -10.79 6.91
C TRP A 143 -3.70 -10.49 8.20
N THR A 144 -4.41 -10.04 9.22
CA THR A 144 -3.80 -9.60 10.48
C THR A 144 -4.08 -10.57 11.62
N GLU A 145 -3.02 -11.08 12.25
CA GLU A 145 -3.09 -11.91 13.46
C GLU A 145 -2.37 -11.20 14.62
N GLY A 146 -3.16 -10.72 15.59
CA GLY A 146 -2.63 -9.88 16.66
C GLY A 146 -2.05 -8.57 16.11
N ARG A 147 -0.73 -8.38 16.25
CA ARG A 147 -0.01 -7.22 15.70
C ARG A 147 0.75 -7.56 14.40
N LYS A 148 0.59 -8.76 13.84
CA LYS A 148 1.32 -9.21 12.65
C LYS A 148 0.43 -9.14 11.43
N ASN A 149 0.92 -8.57 10.34
CA ASN A 149 0.38 -8.74 9.01
C ASN A 149 1.08 -9.94 8.35
N LEU A 150 0.30 -10.91 7.92
CA LEU A 150 0.78 -12.16 7.33
C LEU A 150 0.40 -12.19 5.86
N THR A 151 1.29 -12.72 5.02
CA THR A 151 1.04 -12.84 3.59
C THR A 151 1.19 -14.28 3.10
N ARG A 152 0.45 -14.62 2.05
CA ARG A 152 0.61 -15.86 1.26
C ARG A 152 -0.02 -15.70 -0.11
N ILE A 153 0.26 -16.65 -1.00
CA ILE A 153 -0.38 -16.71 -2.32
C ILE A 153 -1.90 -16.79 -2.17
N LEU A 154 -2.60 -15.93 -2.92
CA LEU A 154 -4.05 -15.88 -3.00
C LEU A 154 -4.60 -17.17 -3.62
N THR A 155 -5.60 -17.78 -2.99
CA THR A 155 -6.26 -18.99 -3.49
C THR A 155 -7.70 -18.69 -3.94
N GLU A 156 -8.33 -19.61 -4.68
CA GLU A 156 -9.74 -19.48 -5.06
C GLU A 156 -10.69 -19.37 -3.85
N LYS A 157 -10.36 -20.04 -2.73
CA LYS A 157 -11.13 -19.93 -1.49
C LYS A 157 -11.10 -18.49 -0.94
N ASP A 158 -9.98 -17.82 -1.08
CA ASP A 158 -9.82 -16.43 -0.62
C ASP A 158 -10.57 -15.44 -1.53
N LYS A 159 -10.75 -15.76 -2.81
CA LYS A 159 -11.57 -14.91 -3.68
C LYS A 159 -13.04 -14.89 -3.25
N SER A 160 -13.53 -16.00 -2.68
CA SER A 160 -14.93 -16.12 -2.23
C SER A 160 -15.28 -15.23 -1.02
N ILE A 161 -14.28 -14.69 -0.30
CA ILE A 161 -14.50 -13.77 0.82
C ILE A 161 -14.46 -12.30 0.39
N GLU A 162 -14.38 -12.01 -0.92
CA GLU A 162 -14.35 -10.66 -1.51
C GLU A 162 -13.35 -9.73 -0.82
N PRO A 163 -12.04 -10.08 -0.83
CA PRO A 163 -11.03 -9.28 -0.16
C PRO A 163 -10.84 -7.94 -0.89
N VAL A 164 -10.46 -6.91 -0.14
CA VAL A 164 -10.26 -5.57 -0.71
C VAL A 164 -8.92 -5.55 -1.43
N GLN A 165 -8.92 -5.10 -2.69
CA GLN A 165 -7.69 -4.85 -3.43
C GLN A 165 -6.95 -3.65 -2.84
N THR A 166 -5.69 -3.85 -2.48
CA THR A 166 -4.89 -2.85 -1.76
C THR A 166 -3.60 -2.46 -2.47
N ALA A 167 -3.12 -3.25 -3.45
CA ALA A 167 -1.99 -2.84 -4.27
C ALA A 167 -2.14 -3.27 -5.73
N TRP A 168 -1.59 -2.44 -6.61
CA TRP A 168 -1.66 -2.61 -8.06
C TRP A 168 -0.31 -2.33 -8.70
N ASP A 169 0.07 -3.27 -9.58
CA ASP A 169 1.23 -3.15 -10.45
C ASP A 169 0.78 -2.90 -11.88
N PHE A 170 1.46 -1.97 -12.53
CA PHE A 170 1.23 -1.66 -13.93
C PHE A 170 2.22 -2.48 -14.76
N GLY A 171 1.68 -3.43 -15.52
CA GLY A 171 2.46 -4.24 -16.44
C GLY A 171 3.19 -3.37 -17.46
N ARG A 172 4.28 -3.91 -18.01
CA ARG A 172 5.08 -3.24 -19.05
C ARG A 172 4.53 -3.48 -20.48
N SER A 173 3.29 -3.93 -20.61
CA SER A 173 2.65 -4.24 -21.91
C SER A 173 1.91 -3.00 -22.45
N ASP A 174 1.69 -2.97 -23.77
CA ASP A 174 0.75 -2.06 -24.43
C ASP A 174 -0.43 -2.90 -24.96
N PRO A 175 -1.67 -2.73 -24.45
CA PRO A 175 -2.09 -1.77 -23.44
C PRO A 175 -1.54 -2.12 -22.04
N VAL A 176 -1.44 -1.08 -21.19
CA VAL A 176 -1.02 -1.24 -19.80
C VAL A 176 -1.98 -2.19 -19.09
N THR A 177 -1.44 -3.32 -18.64
CA THR A 177 -2.18 -4.30 -17.84
C THR A 177 -2.10 -3.88 -16.37
N ILE A 178 -3.21 -3.97 -15.65
CA ILE A 178 -3.26 -3.69 -14.21
C ILE A 178 -3.40 -5.03 -13.52
N ALA A 179 -2.36 -5.45 -12.79
CA ALA A 179 -2.44 -6.62 -11.93
C ALA A 179 -2.78 -6.15 -10.52
N CYS A 180 -3.89 -6.65 -9.96
CA CYS A 180 -4.07 -6.59 -8.52
C CYS A 180 -3.13 -7.62 -7.90
N THR A 181 -2.14 -7.14 -7.17
CA THR A 181 -1.05 -7.96 -6.63
C THR A 181 -1.23 -8.26 -5.15
N ILE A 182 -1.94 -7.39 -4.43
CA ILE A 182 -2.17 -7.54 -2.99
C ILE A 182 -3.64 -7.26 -2.67
N VAL A 183 -4.24 -8.14 -1.88
CA VAL A 183 -5.58 -7.96 -1.30
C VAL A 183 -5.55 -8.14 0.20
N CYS A 184 -6.38 -7.41 0.96
CA CYS A 184 -6.46 -7.52 2.41
C CYS A 184 -7.80 -8.15 2.88
N ASP A 185 -7.73 -9.03 3.87
CA ASP A 185 -8.90 -9.61 4.54
C ASP A 185 -9.52 -8.61 5.53
N THR A 186 -10.67 -8.05 5.15
CA THR A 186 -11.39 -7.03 5.91
C THR A 186 -11.90 -7.50 7.28
N ARG A 187 -11.96 -8.81 7.55
CA ARG A 187 -12.42 -9.36 8.82
C ARG A 187 -11.36 -9.27 9.91
N THR A 188 -10.10 -9.19 9.52
CA THR A 188 -8.96 -9.27 10.44
C THR A 188 -8.10 -8.01 10.43
N THR A 189 -8.04 -7.31 9.30
CA THR A 189 -7.38 -6.01 9.19
C THR A 189 -8.21 -4.90 9.82
N ARG A 190 -7.56 -3.83 10.32
CA ARG A 190 -8.23 -2.60 10.81
C ARG A 190 -9.06 -1.96 9.69
N SER A 191 -10.30 -2.42 9.55
CA SER A 191 -11.14 -2.18 8.39
C SER A 191 -12.09 -0.99 8.58
N GLY A 192 -12.59 -0.73 9.78
CA GLY A 192 -13.77 0.14 9.90
C GLY A 192 -14.95 -0.47 9.13
N ASN A 193 -15.95 0.31 8.72
CA ASN A 193 -17.06 -0.17 7.88
C ASN A 193 -16.59 -0.42 6.43
N ALA A 194 -15.68 -1.37 6.21
CA ALA A 194 -15.39 -1.88 4.88
C ALA A 194 -16.63 -2.65 4.36
N ASN A 195 -16.91 -2.55 3.05
CA ASN A 195 -17.96 -3.29 2.34
C ASN A 195 -19.43 -2.82 2.54
N THR A 196 -19.71 -1.59 2.97
CA THR A 196 -21.05 -1.00 2.75
C THR A 196 -21.24 -0.68 1.26
N HIS A 197 -21.73 -1.67 0.52
CA HIS A 197 -22.24 -1.62 -0.87
C HIS A 197 -21.78 -0.45 -1.75
N LYS A 198 -20.71 -0.65 -2.52
CA LYS A 198 -20.45 0.18 -3.70
C LYS A 198 -21.46 -0.21 -4.80
N ASN A 199 -22.21 0.76 -5.31
CA ASN A 199 -23.11 0.66 -6.47
C ASN A 199 -24.49 -0.03 -6.34
N THR A 200 -25.10 -0.16 -5.17
CA THR A 200 -26.58 -0.33 -5.15
C THR A 200 -27.23 1.01 -5.48
N GLN A 201 -27.64 1.19 -6.73
CA GLN A 201 -28.75 2.09 -7.01
C GLN A 201 -29.97 1.52 -6.27
N SER A 202 -30.37 2.16 -5.17
CA SER A 202 -31.71 1.96 -4.66
C SER A 202 -32.66 2.51 -5.72
N HIS A 203 -33.31 1.61 -6.46
CA HIS A 203 -34.52 1.96 -7.20
C HIS A 203 -35.54 2.45 -6.18
N ASN A 204 -35.67 3.78 -6.07
CA ASN A 204 -36.81 4.39 -5.42
C ASN A 204 -37.98 4.35 -6.41
N ASN A 205 -38.97 3.54 -6.04
CA ASN A 205 -40.35 3.44 -6.55
C ASN A 205 -40.59 3.40 -8.06
#